data_AF-A0A933ML58-F1
#
_entry.id   AF-A0A933ML58-F1
#
_cell.length_a   1.000
_cell.length_b   1.000
_cell.length_c   1.000
_cell.angle_alpha   90.00
_cell.angle_beta   90.00
_cell.angle_gamma   90.00
#
_symmetry.space_group_name_H-M   'P 1'
#
loop_
_entity.id
_entity.type
_entity.pdbx_description
1 polymer ?
#
loop_
_entity_poly.entity_id
_entity_poly.type
_entity_poly.pdbx_seq_one_letter_code
_entity_poly.pdbx_strand_id
1 'polypeptide(L)'
;MLDYDGTLAPIVSDPARARLDREMLAVLKQLAARDDLMVAVISGRALADLKRKVRLDSIYYAGCHGMEMEGPGWSYVHPKMEMISVKICHLENYLRGILGRVRGSIIENKRYALTVHYRKVAARDRRKVEEVARQAEKSFSKWLKMEPGRMSFEYKPTVNWNKGKSVEILLRLHRANNPYPIYIGDDLTDESAFKRMLHKGLGILVNNNERPYQTSAVIRIRSVRHVRQFLQYLAYTV
;
A
#
# COMPACT_ATOMS: atom_id res chain seq x y z
N MET A 1 12.72 -4.24 -4.92
CA MET A 1 11.58 -3.62 -4.19
C MET A 1 10.37 -3.59 -5.12
N LEU A 2 9.19 -3.97 -4.64
CA LEU A 2 8.05 -4.31 -5.47
C LEU A 2 6.78 -3.70 -4.86
N ASP A 3 5.98 -3.00 -5.65
CA ASP A 3 4.61 -2.70 -5.25
C ASP A 3 3.73 -3.97 -5.25
N TYR A 4 2.59 -3.93 -4.56
CA TYR A 4 1.66 -5.06 -4.48
C TYR A 4 0.54 -5.02 -5.52
N ASP A 5 -0.34 -4.01 -5.48
CA ASP A 5 -1.60 -3.98 -6.24
C ASP A 5 -1.35 -3.42 -7.64
N GLY A 6 -1.70 -4.15 -8.69
CA GLY A 6 -1.37 -3.79 -10.08
C GLY A 6 0.05 -4.16 -10.50
N THR A 7 0.93 -4.49 -9.55
CA THR A 7 2.31 -4.95 -9.81
C THR A 7 2.49 -6.45 -9.59
N LEU A 8 2.31 -6.93 -8.35
CA LEU A 8 2.44 -8.36 -7.99
C LEU A 8 1.11 -9.11 -8.06
N ALA A 9 0.01 -8.41 -7.78
CA ALA A 9 -1.34 -8.92 -7.86
C ALA A 9 -2.14 -8.06 -8.85
N PRO A 10 -3.08 -8.63 -9.64
CA PRO A 10 -3.91 -7.84 -10.54
C PRO A 10 -4.83 -6.88 -9.77
N ILE A 11 -5.11 -5.72 -10.37
CA ILE A 11 -6.15 -4.80 -9.88
C ILE A 11 -7.50 -5.49 -10.01
N VAL A 12 -8.25 -5.55 -8.91
CA VAL A 12 -9.59 -6.13 -8.84
C VAL A 12 -10.56 -5.14 -8.21
N SER A 13 -11.85 -5.29 -8.51
CA SER A 13 -12.90 -4.39 -8.01
C SER A 13 -13.10 -4.44 -6.50
N ASP A 14 -12.74 -5.56 -5.86
CA ASP A 14 -12.72 -5.73 -4.41
C ASP A 14 -11.27 -5.92 -3.94
N PRO A 15 -10.64 -4.89 -3.33
CA PRO A 15 -9.26 -4.97 -2.86
C PRO A 15 -8.99 -6.12 -1.89
N ALA A 16 -9.98 -6.63 -1.16
CA ALA A 16 -9.80 -7.79 -0.30
C ALA A 16 -9.49 -9.07 -1.10
N ARG A 17 -9.96 -9.14 -2.35
CA ARG A 17 -9.77 -10.26 -3.28
C ARG A 17 -8.48 -10.21 -4.09
N ALA A 18 -7.75 -9.10 -4.07
CA ALA A 18 -6.43 -9.01 -4.71
C ALA A 18 -5.51 -10.04 -4.04
N ARG A 19 -5.00 -10.99 -4.83
CA ARG A 19 -4.15 -12.10 -4.36
C ARG A 19 -3.03 -12.33 -5.36
N LEU A 20 -1.87 -12.71 -4.83
CA LEU A 20 -0.81 -13.30 -5.63
C LEU A 20 -1.32 -14.62 -6.21
N ASP A 21 -1.04 -14.85 -7.50
CA ASP A 21 -1.19 -16.19 -8.05
C ASP A 21 -0.06 -17.11 -7.53
N ARG A 22 -0.24 -18.42 -7.72
CA ARG A 22 0.72 -19.43 -7.23
C ARG A 22 2.09 -19.28 -7.88
N GLU A 23 2.13 -18.88 -9.15
CA GLU A 23 3.36 -18.76 -9.92
C GLU A 23 4.20 -17.55 -9.48
N MET A 24 3.58 -16.39 -9.25
CA MET A 24 4.22 -15.20 -8.70
C MET A 24 4.73 -15.45 -7.29
N LEU A 25 3.95 -16.14 -6.45
CA LEU A 25 4.42 -16.50 -5.10
C LEU A 25 5.64 -17.42 -5.16
N ALA A 26 5.66 -18.40 -6.08
CA ALA A 26 6.83 -19.26 -6.27
C ALA A 26 8.07 -18.45 -6.69
N VAL A 27 7.91 -17.48 -7.58
CA VAL A 27 9.00 -16.60 -8.02
C VAL A 27 9.52 -15.73 -6.88
N LEU A 28 8.63 -15.14 -6.09
CA LEU A 28 9.02 -14.37 -4.90
C LEU A 28 9.79 -15.22 -3.89
N LYS A 29 9.38 -16.48 -3.69
CA LYS A 29 10.11 -17.42 -2.84
C LYS A 29 11.53 -17.68 -3.34
N GLN A 30 11.70 -17.87 -4.65
CA GLN A 30 13.03 -18.09 -5.23
C GLN A 30 13.91 -16.86 -5.09
N LEU A 31 13.37 -15.66 -5.37
CA LEU A 31 14.11 -14.41 -5.15
C LEU A 31 14.49 -14.21 -3.67
N ALA A 32 13.61 -14.60 -2.74
CA ALA A 32 13.85 -14.46 -1.31
C ALA A 32 14.81 -15.51 -0.73
N ALA A 33 15.10 -16.59 -1.47
CA ALA A 33 16.06 -17.63 -1.07
C ALA A 33 17.50 -17.31 -1.50
N ARG A 34 17.69 -16.20 -2.22
CA ARG A 34 18.99 -15.76 -2.71
C ARG A 34 19.66 -14.82 -1.73
N ASP A 35 20.88 -15.14 -1.34
CA ASP A 35 21.66 -14.36 -0.36
C ASP A 35 22.20 -13.04 -0.95
N ASP A 36 22.29 -12.94 -2.28
CA ASP A 36 22.72 -11.74 -2.99
C ASP A 36 21.57 -10.72 -3.21
N LEU A 37 20.33 -11.09 -2.89
CA LEU A 37 19.16 -10.25 -3.11
C LEU A 37 18.44 -9.88 -1.82
N MET A 38 17.99 -8.63 -1.78
CA MET A 38 17.04 -8.14 -0.79
C MET A 38 15.70 -7.87 -1.46
N VAL A 39 14.68 -8.62 -1.05
CA VAL A 39 13.32 -8.48 -1.56
C VAL A 39 12.49 -7.67 -0.57
N ALA A 40 11.74 -6.69 -1.09
CA ALA A 40 10.80 -5.91 -0.31
C ALA A 40 9.49 -5.71 -1.06
N VAL A 41 8.36 -5.80 -0.36
CA VAL A 41 7.04 -5.43 -0.88
C VAL A 41 6.57 -4.15 -0.19
N ILE A 42 6.26 -3.12 -0.97
CA ILE A 42 5.88 -1.77 -0.50
C ILE A 42 4.47 -1.47 -0.98
N SER A 43 3.53 -1.21 -0.07
CA SER A 43 2.12 -1.03 -0.43
C SER A 43 1.43 0.03 0.43
N GLY A 44 0.35 0.59 -0.10
CA GLY A 44 -0.59 1.39 0.71
C GLY A 44 -1.41 0.55 1.70
N ARG A 45 -1.45 -0.78 1.52
CA ARG A 45 -2.14 -1.71 2.42
C ARG A 45 -1.58 -1.66 3.84
N ALA A 46 -2.43 -1.95 4.83
CA ALA A 46 -1.96 -2.18 6.19
C ALA A 46 -0.92 -3.32 6.23
N LEU A 47 0.12 -3.17 7.05
CA LEU A 47 1.23 -4.12 7.12
C LEU A 47 0.74 -5.56 7.38
N ALA A 48 -0.19 -5.73 8.31
CA ALA A 48 -0.78 -7.03 8.62
C ALA A 48 -1.54 -7.64 7.42
N ASP A 49 -2.23 -6.82 6.61
CA ASP A 49 -2.90 -7.31 5.41
C ASP A 49 -1.90 -7.76 4.34
N LEU A 50 -0.85 -6.95 4.14
CA LEU A 50 0.21 -7.25 3.20
C LEU A 50 0.93 -8.55 3.56
N LYS A 51 1.34 -8.72 4.82
CA LYS A 51 1.97 -9.96 5.32
C LYS A 51 1.07 -11.18 5.16
N ARG A 52 -0.22 -11.08 5.49
CA ARG A 52 -1.18 -12.20 5.30
C ARG A 52 -1.36 -12.61 3.85
N LYS A 53 -1.20 -11.67 2.91
CA LYS A 53 -1.35 -11.91 1.48
C LYS A 53 -0.10 -12.51 0.84
N VAL A 54 1.09 -12.07 1.25
CA VAL A 54 2.37 -12.53 0.66
C VAL A 54 2.91 -13.77 1.37
N ARG A 55 2.82 -13.83 2.71
CA ARG A 55 3.19 -14.99 3.55
C ARG A 55 4.65 -15.46 3.38
N LEU A 56 5.60 -14.53 3.39
CA LEU A 56 7.03 -14.82 3.35
C LEU A 56 7.75 -14.07 4.48
N ASP A 57 8.26 -14.78 5.47
CA ASP A 57 8.90 -14.13 6.62
C ASP A 57 10.35 -13.69 6.32
N SER A 58 10.92 -14.12 5.19
CA SER A 58 12.29 -13.82 4.75
C SER A 58 12.43 -12.52 3.95
N ILE A 59 11.35 -11.76 3.76
CA ILE A 59 11.38 -10.51 2.98
C ILE A 59 10.97 -9.30 3.82
N TYR A 60 11.26 -8.12 3.29
CA TYR A 60 10.83 -6.86 3.91
C TYR A 60 9.44 -6.46 3.43
N TYR A 61 8.69 -5.83 4.33
CA TYR A 61 7.36 -5.31 4.10
C TYR A 61 7.31 -3.85 4.51
N ALA A 62 6.66 -3.03 3.70
CA ALA A 62 6.33 -1.64 4.03
C ALA A 62 4.83 -1.43 3.79
N GLY A 63 4.07 -1.40 4.88
CA GLY A 63 2.63 -1.12 4.88
C GLY A 63 2.35 0.36 5.12
N CYS A 64 1.14 0.80 4.78
CA CYS A 64 0.71 2.20 4.92
C CYS A 64 1.72 3.16 4.24
N HIS A 65 2.17 2.82 3.03
CA HIS A 65 3.23 3.53 2.28
C HIS A 65 4.57 3.66 3.04
N GLY A 66 4.82 2.74 3.99
CA GLY A 66 6.03 2.65 4.81
C GLY A 66 5.98 3.35 6.15
N MET A 67 4.79 3.73 6.64
CA MET A 67 4.68 4.19 8.02
C MET A 67 4.83 3.03 9.03
N GLU A 68 4.60 1.80 8.59
CA GLU A 68 5.05 0.59 9.29
C GLU A 68 5.86 -0.25 8.32
N MET A 69 7.01 -0.72 8.79
CA MET A 69 7.89 -1.59 8.03
C MET A 69 8.43 -2.69 8.93
N GLU A 70 8.62 -3.87 8.36
CA GLU A 70 9.12 -5.04 9.08
C GLU A 70 9.93 -5.91 8.11
N GLY A 71 10.96 -6.58 8.60
CA GLY A 71 11.73 -7.56 7.87
C GLY A 71 12.54 -8.43 8.83
N PRO A 72 13.42 -9.31 8.30
CA PRO A 72 14.22 -10.21 9.13
C PRO A 72 15.01 -9.45 10.21
N GLY A 73 14.67 -9.68 11.48
CA GLY A 73 15.34 -9.06 12.64
C GLY A 73 15.18 -7.54 12.76
N TRP A 74 14.27 -6.92 12.00
CA TRP A 74 14.15 -5.47 11.93
C TRP A 74 12.70 -5.00 11.83
N SER A 75 12.38 -3.91 12.53
CA SER A 75 11.09 -3.23 12.38
C SER A 75 11.25 -1.72 12.49
N TYR A 76 10.32 -1.01 11.87
CA TYR A 76 10.23 0.44 11.92
C TYR A 76 8.76 0.85 11.98
N VAL A 77 8.44 1.73 12.91
CA VAL A 77 7.14 2.37 13.00
C VAL A 77 7.38 3.87 13.04
N HIS A 78 6.71 4.60 12.15
CA HIS A 78 6.83 6.04 12.08
C HIS A 78 6.34 6.66 13.41
N PRO A 79 7.07 7.62 14.03
CA PRO A 79 6.76 8.10 15.39
C PRO A 79 5.35 8.65 15.59
N LYS A 80 4.72 9.16 14.53
CA LYS A 80 3.33 9.66 14.60
C LYS A 80 2.26 8.55 14.61
N MET A 81 2.62 7.30 14.36
CA MET A 81 1.65 6.20 14.20
C MET A 81 0.88 5.88 15.48
N GLU A 82 1.53 5.97 16.64
CA GLU A 82 0.85 5.80 17.92
C GLU A 82 -0.26 6.83 18.09
N MET A 83 0.05 8.12 17.92
CA MET A 83 -0.93 9.20 17.96
C MET A 83 -2.04 9.02 16.93
N ILE A 84 -1.71 8.63 15.70
CA ILE A 84 -2.70 8.34 14.64
C ILE A 84 -3.66 7.24 15.09
N SER A 85 -3.15 6.14 15.63
CA SER A 85 -3.99 5.01 16.07
C SER A 85 -5.00 5.43 17.13
N VAL A 86 -4.58 6.26 18.09
CA VAL A 86 -5.49 6.84 19.10
C VAL A 86 -6.57 7.70 18.44
N LYS A 87 -6.21 8.54 17.45
CA LYS A 87 -7.20 9.35 16.73
C LYS A 87 -8.16 8.52 15.88
N ILE A 88 -7.70 7.41 15.31
CA ILE A 88 -8.55 6.45 14.61
C ILE A 88 -9.56 5.81 15.58
N CYS A 89 -9.13 5.40 16.78
CA CYS A 89 -10.06 4.87 17.79
C CYS A 89 -11.10 5.91 18.23
N HIS A 90 -10.70 7.17 18.42
CA HIS A 90 -11.65 8.25 18.75
C HIS A 90 -12.66 8.50 17.61
N LEU A 91 -12.18 8.50 16.37
CA LEU A 91 -13.02 8.65 15.18
C LEU A 91 -13.99 7.46 15.04
N GLU A 92 -13.51 6.24 15.26
CA GLU A 92 -14.35 5.04 15.24
C GLU A 92 -15.47 5.12 16.26
N ASN A 93 -15.16 5.49 17.51
CA ASN A 93 -16.17 5.65 18.56
C ASN A 93 -17.20 6.72 18.19
N TYR A 94 -16.75 7.86 17.67
CA TYR A 94 -17.63 8.92 17.20
C TYR A 94 -18.58 8.43 16.10
N LEU A 95 -18.04 7.78 15.06
CA LEU A 95 -18.83 7.29 13.93
C LEU A 95 -19.76 6.15 14.34
N ARG A 96 -19.32 5.21 15.20
CA ARG A 96 -20.16 4.12 15.71
C ARG A 96 -21.34 4.65 16.53
N GLY A 97 -21.14 5.70 17.33
CA GLY A 97 -22.20 6.33 18.11
C GLY A 97 -23.35 6.87 17.24
N ILE A 98 -23.05 7.32 16.02
CA ILE A 98 -24.04 7.93 15.12
C ILE A 98 -24.52 6.94 14.04
N LEU A 99 -23.58 6.31 13.33
CA LEU A 99 -23.85 5.43 12.19
C LEU A 99 -24.12 3.98 12.59
N GLY A 100 -23.81 3.58 13.82
CA GLY A 100 -24.10 2.22 14.32
C GLY A 100 -25.60 1.88 14.29
N ARG A 101 -26.47 2.91 14.29
CA ARG A 101 -27.93 2.76 14.15
C ARG A 101 -28.42 2.75 12.69
N VAL A 102 -27.54 3.04 11.72
CA VAL A 102 -27.89 3.08 10.30
C VAL A 102 -27.68 1.69 9.70
N ARG A 103 -28.80 0.98 9.42
CA ARG A 103 -28.75 -0.38 8.88
C ARG A 103 -27.96 -0.42 7.56
N GLY A 104 -27.01 -1.35 7.49
CA GLY A 104 -26.16 -1.55 6.31
C GLY A 104 -24.92 -0.67 6.26
N SER A 105 -24.74 0.26 7.21
CA SER A 105 -23.45 0.95 7.40
C SER A 105 -22.45 0.00 8.06
N ILE A 106 -21.21 -0.02 7.56
CA ILE A 106 -20.13 -0.83 8.12
C ILE A 106 -18.94 0.08 8.34
N ILE A 107 -18.40 0.06 9.56
CA ILE A 107 -17.17 0.77 9.92
C ILE A 107 -16.04 -0.25 10.01
N GLU A 108 -15.02 -0.07 9.19
CA GLU A 108 -13.85 -0.94 9.09
C GLU A 108 -12.62 -0.23 9.65
N ASN A 109 -12.06 -0.73 10.75
CA ASN A 109 -10.84 -0.23 11.35
C ASN A 109 -9.61 -0.98 10.79
N LYS A 110 -8.71 -0.24 10.14
CA LYS A 110 -7.46 -0.73 9.55
C LYS A 110 -6.23 -0.32 10.36
N ARG A 111 -6.41 -0.05 11.66
CA ARG A 111 -5.43 0.43 12.66
C ARG A 111 -4.97 1.88 12.47
N TYR A 112 -4.64 2.27 11.23
CA TYR A 112 -4.16 3.64 10.90
C TYR A 112 -5.03 4.36 9.88
N ALA A 113 -6.04 3.66 9.37
CA ALA A 113 -7.09 4.21 8.56
C ALA A 113 -8.43 3.65 9.03
N LEU A 114 -9.51 4.36 8.74
CA LEU A 114 -10.87 3.94 9.05
C LEU A 114 -11.72 4.12 7.80
N THR A 115 -12.48 3.10 7.41
CA THR A 115 -13.37 3.19 6.25
C THR A 115 -14.82 3.03 6.68
N VAL A 116 -15.67 3.97 6.28
CA VAL A 116 -17.12 3.88 6.40
C VAL A 116 -17.66 3.39 5.07
N HIS A 117 -18.19 2.16 5.03
CA HIS A 117 -18.87 1.61 3.86
C HIS A 117 -20.38 1.83 3.99
N TYR A 118 -21.00 2.32 2.92
CA TYR A 118 -22.44 2.58 2.88
C TYR A 118 -23.14 1.98 1.66
N ARG A 119 -22.48 1.02 1.00
CA ARG A 119 -23.04 0.30 -0.15
C ARG A 119 -24.38 -0.37 0.15
N LYS A 120 -24.51 -0.95 1.35
CA LYS A 120 -25.71 -1.67 1.81
C LYS A 120 -26.72 -0.75 2.53
N VAL A 121 -26.43 0.55 2.63
CA VAL A 121 -27.34 1.52 3.26
C VAL A 121 -28.46 1.87 2.28
N ALA A 122 -29.70 1.90 2.79
CA ALA A 122 -30.89 2.28 2.05
C ALA A 122 -30.76 3.71 1.51
N ALA A 123 -31.26 3.98 0.30
CA ALA A 123 -31.06 5.26 -0.38
C ALA A 123 -31.46 6.48 0.47
N ARG A 124 -32.57 6.37 1.21
CA ARG A 124 -33.08 7.42 2.12
C ARG A 124 -32.09 7.81 3.23
N ASP A 125 -31.24 6.89 3.66
CA ASP A 125 -30.31 7.08 4.78
C ASP A 125 -28.89 7.46 4.31
N ARG A 126 -28.61 7.40 3.00
CA ARG A 126 -27.26 7.68 2.45
C ARG A 126 -26.82 9.11 2.72
N ARG A 127 -27.71 10.09 2.51
CA ARG A 127 -27.42 11.51 2.78
C ARG A 127 -26.96 11.73 4.22
N LYS A 128 -27.60 11.07 5.18
CA LYS A 128 -27.20 11.12 6.60
C LYS A 128 -25.78 10.57 6.81
N VAL A 129 -25.42 9.47 6.13
CA VAL A 129 -24.05 8.94 6.21
C VAL A 129 -23.04 9.94 5.66
N GLU A 130 -23.33 10.57 4.52
CA GLU A 130 -22.44 11.57 3.91
C GLU A 130 -22.26 12.81 4.79
N GLU A 131 -23.34 13.31 5.40
CA GLU A 131 -23.30 14.45 6.32
C GLU A 131 -22.45 14.15 7.56
N VAL A 132 -22.67 12.99 8.19
CA VAL A 132 -21.87 12.55 9.35
C VAL A 132 -20.41 12.34 8.97
N ALA A 133 -20.14 11.79 7.78
CA ALA A 133 -18.78 11.57 7.31
C ALA A 133 -18.03 12.90 7.15
N ARG A 134 -18.66 13.91 6.53
CA ARG A 134 -18.09 15.26 6.38
C ARG A 134 -17.91 15.97 7.71
N GLN A 135 -18.83 15.78 8.66
CA GLN A 135 -18.69 16.34 10.00
C GLN A 135 -17.48 15.74 10.72
N ALA A 136 -17.31 14.42 10.64
CA ALA A 136 -16.16 13.73 11.19
C ALA A 136 -14.84 14.21 10.55
N GLU A 137 -14.81 14.43 9.24
CA GLU A 137 -13.62 14.99 8.58
C GLU A 137 -13.23 16.34 9.20
N LYS A 138 -14.18 17.25 9.40
CA LYS A 138 -13.90 18.56 10.02
C LYS A 138 -13.32 18.40 11.42
N SER A 139 -13.93 17.56 12.26
CA SER A 139 -13.51 17.33 13.65
C SER A 139 -12.12 16.68 13.77
N PHE A 140 -11.71 15.88 12.79
CA PHE A 140 -10.44 15.13 12.82
C PHE A 140 -9.39 15.62 11.81
N SER A 141 -9.69 16.70 11.06
CA SER A 141 -8.88 17.26 9.96
C SER A 141 -7.41 17.53 10.27
N LYS A 142 -7.08 17.82 11.54
CA LYS A 142 -5.69 18.01 11.99
C LYS A 142 -4.82 16.77 11.78
N TRP A 143 -5.42 15.58 11.89
CA TRP A 143 -4.71 14.30 11.90
C TRP A 143 -5.07 13.41 10.73
N LEU A 144 -6.32 13.51 10.24
CA LEU A 144 -6.89 12.63 9.25
C LEU A 144 -7.48 13.44 8.10
N LYS A 145 -7.30 12.96 6.88
CA LYS A 145 -7.98 13.43 5.68
C LYS A 145 -8.99 12.37 5.26
N MET A 146 -10.19 12.79 4.87
CA MET A 146 -11.18 11.90 4.29
C MET A 146 -10.99 11.85 2.77
N GLU A 147 -11.06 10.65 2.20
CA GLU A 147 -11.12 10.45 0.76
C GLU A 147 -12.37 9.64 0.40
N PRO A 148 -13.19 10.12 -0.55
CA PRO A 148 -14.33 9.37 -1.03
C PRO A 148 -13.88 8.23 -1.95
N GLY A 149 -14.46 7.06 -1.73
CA GLY A 149 -14.33 5.88 -2.59
C GLY A 149 -15.67 5.42 -3.15
N ARG A 150 -15.70 4.26 -3.81
CA ARG A 150 -16.93 3.71 -4.42
C ARG A 150 -17.90 3.20 -3.35
N MET A 151 -18.78 4.11 -2.90
CA MET A 151 -19.73 3.88 -1.80
C MET A 151 -19.03 3.69 -0.45
N SER A 152 -17.95 4.44 -0.24
CA SER A 152 -17.17 4.46 1.01
C SER A 152 -16.53 5.82 1.28
N PHE A 153 -16.22 6.10 2.54
CA PHE A 153 -15.37 7.22 2.97
C PHE A 153 -14.19 6.67 3.76
N GLU A 154 -12.97 6.91 3.31
CA GLU A 154 -11.75 6.46 4.00
C GLU A 154 -11.05 7.64 4.68
N TYR A 155 -10.83 7.53 5.98
CA TYR A 155 -10.05 8.47 6.76
C TYR A 155 -8.64 7.92 6.90
N LYS A 156 -7.66 8.68 6.40
CA LYS A 156 -6.25 8.30 6.43
C LYS A 156 -5.38 9.42 7.00
N PRO A 157 -4.18 9.13 7.49
CA PRO A 157 -3.33 10.14 8.13
C PRO A 157 -2.95 11.27 7.17
N THR A 158 -2.86 12.51 7.69
CA THR A 158 -2.36 13.68 6.95
C THR A 158 -0.83 13.73 6.87
N VAL A 159 -0.14 12.73 7.39
CA VAL A 159 1.32 12.69 7.40
C VAL A 159 1.85 12.57 5.98
N ASN A 160 2.72 13.50 5.59
CA ASN A 160 3.41 13.47 4.32
C ASN A 160 4.46 12.35 4.30
N TRP A 161 4.00 11.13 4.05
CA TRP A 161 4.80 9.92 3.92
C TRP A 161 4.42 9.20 2.64
N ASN A 162 5.41 8.71 1.91
CA ASN A 162 5.21 8.11 0.59
C ASN A 162 6.15 6.92 0.38
N LYS A 163 5.89 6.13 -0.67
CA LYS A 163 6.68 4.94 -0.99
C LYS A 163 8.17 5.27 -1.19
N GLY A 164 8.49 6.47 -1.71
CA GLY A 164 9.86 6.97 -1.79
C GLY A 164 10.61 7.03 -0.45
N LYS A 165 9.91 7.33 0.66
CA LYS A 165 10.51 7.26 2.00
C LYS A 165 10.79 5.84 2.45
N SER A 166 9.92 4.89 2.10
CA SER A 166 10.17 3.46 2.34
C SER A 166 11.45 3.01 1.64
N VAL A 167 11.58 3.36 0.36
CA VAL A 167 12.75 3.05 -0.47
C VAL A 167 14.02 3.65 0.14
N GLU A 168 13.98 4.90 0.58
CA GLU A 168 15.11 5.57 1.23
C GLU A 168 15.56 4.84 2.51
N ILE A 169 14.62 4.38 3.34
CA ILE A 169 14.92 3.64 4.57
C ILE A 169 15.59 2.30 4.24
N LEU A 170 15.03 1.53 3.30
CA LEU A 170 15.58 0.22 2.90
C LEU A 170 16.98 0.36 2.30
N LEU A 171 17.19 1.35 1.43
CA LEU A 171 18.51 1.63 0.86
C LEU A 171 19.55 1.96 1.94
N ARG A 172 19.17 2.76 2.95
CA ARG A 172 20.05 3.08 4.07
C ARG A 172 20.36 1.86 4.93
N LEU A 173 19.37 1.01 5.18
CA LEU A 173 19.51 -0.22 5.95
C LEU A 173 20.54 -1.17 5.30
N HIS A 174 20.53 -1.26 3.96
CA HIS A 174 21.42 -2.15 3.21
C HIS A 174 22.61 -1.44 2.55
N ARG A 175 22.95 -0.22 2.98
CA ARG A 175 24.00 0.61 2.33
C ARG A 175 25.38 -0.07 2.26
N ALA A 176 25.71 -0.90 3.25
CA ALA A 176 27.01 -1.57 3.33
C ALA A 176 27.24 -2.56 2.18
N ASN A 177 26.15 -3.11 1.62
CA ASN A 177 26.20 -4.06 0.52
C ASN A 177 26.27 -3.37 -0.86
N ASN A 178 26.21 -2.03 -0.89
CA ASN A 178 26.15 -1.21 -2.11
C ASN A 178 25.20 -1.78 -3.19
N PRO A 179 23.94 -2.07 -2.86
CA PRO A 179 23.05 -2.80 -3.75
C PRO A 179 22.67 -1.94 -4.97
N TYR A 180 22.44 -2.59 -6.12
CA TYR A 180 21.77 -1.95 -7.25
C TYR A 180 20.25 -2.04 -7.09
N PRO A 181 19.54 -0.93 -6.80
CA PRO A 181 18.13 -1.00 -6.47
C PRO A 181 17.26 -1.07 -7.71
N ILE A 182 16.31 -2.01 -7.67
CA ILE A 182 15.22 -2.11 -8.65
C ILE A 182 13.91 -1.86 -7.92
N TYR A 183 13.09 -0.94 -8.45
CA TYR A 183 11.74 -0.67 -7.98
C TYR A 183 10.72 -0.89 -9.12
N ILE A 184 9.67 -1.67 -8.86
CA ILE A 184 8.58 -1.93 -9.80
C ILE A 184 7.26 -1.48 -9.18
N GLY A 185 6.46 -0.68 -9.90
CA GLY A 185 5.18 -0.14 -9.43
C GLY A 185 4.24 0.22 -10.57
N ASP A 186 2.95 0.41 -10.32
CA ASP A 186 1.91 0.62 -11.36
C ASP A 186 1.23 2.00 -11.31
N ASP A 187 1.27 2.69 -10.16
CA ASP A 187 0.37 3.81 -9.89
C ASP A 187 1.09 5.14 -9.55
N LEU A 188 0.29 6.17 -9.24
CA LEU A 188 0.79 7.52 -8.97
C LEU A 188 1.56 7.59 -7.65
N THR A 189 1.30 6.67 -6.72
CA THR A 189 2.00 6.63 -5.43
C THR A 189 3.43 6.11 -5.61
N ASP A 190 3.68 5.30 -6.64
CA ASP A 190 4.98 4.76 -7.02
C ASP A 190 5.93 5.81 -7.61
N GLU A 191 5.42 6.92 -8.14
CA GLU A 191 6.26 8.02 -8.65
C GLU A 191 7.25 8.55 -7.60
N SER A 192 6.83 8.56 -6.33
CA SER A 192 7.71 8.92 -5.23
C SER A 192 8.89 7.97 -5.06
N ALA A 193 8.71 6.67 -5.36
CA ALA A 193 9.74 5.65 -5.34
C ALA A 193 10.62 5.73 -6.59
N PHE A 194 10.03 5.88 -7.79
CA PHE A 194 10.79 6.04 -9.03
C PHE A 194 11.76 7.23 -8.98
N LYS A 195 11.32 8.37 -8.43
CA LYS A 195 12.20 9.54 -8.21
C LYS A 195 13.41 9.24 -7.33
N ARG A 196 13.32 8.26 -6.42
CA ARG A 196 14.47 7.83 -5.60
C ARG A 196 15.42 6.89 -6.33
N MET A 197 14.97 6.27 -7.42
CA MET A 197 15.79 5.42 -8.28
C MET A 197 16.59 6.22 -9.30
N LEU A 198 16.19 7.46 -9.61
CA LEU A 198 16.93 8.33 -10.53
C LEU A 198 18.41 8.41 -10.14
N HIS A 199 19.29 8.08 -11.10
CA HIS A 199 20.75 8.04 -10.97
C HIS A 199 21.32 7.04 -9.95
N LYS A 200 20.48 6.18 -9.35
CA LYS A 200 20.90 5.21 -8.33
C LYS A 200 20.55 3.77 -8.69
N GLY A 201 19.54 3.56 -9.52
CA GLY A 201 19.12 2.25 -9.96
C GLY A 201 17.98 2.33 -10.97
N LEU A 202 17.10 1.33 -10.95
CA LEU A 202 16.12 1.09 -11.98
C LEU A 202 14.68 1.24 -11.47
N GLY A 203 13.94 2.21 -11.99
CA GLY A 203 12.49 2.34 -11.79
C GLY A 203 11.74 1.76 -12.99
N ILE A 204 10.80 0.84 -12.74
CA ILE A 204 9.99 0.16 -13.76
C ILE A 204 8.50 0.43 -13.48
N LEU A 205 7.82 1.06 -14.43
CA LEU A 205 6.37 1.28 -14.38
C LEU A 205 5.62 0.09 -15.00
N VAL A 206 4.59 -0.40 -14.32
CA VAL A 206 3.65 -1.40 -14.82
C VAL A 206 2.43 -0.70 -15.38
N ASN A 207 2.34 -0.61 -16.71
CA ASN A 207 1.23 0.06 -17.38
C ASN A 207 1.09 -0.48 -18.82
N ASN A 208 -0.15 -0.66 -19.27
CA ASN A 208 -0.49 -1.12 -20.62
C ASN A 208 -0.49 0.01 -21.69
N ASN A 209 -0.11 1.24 -21.31
CA ASN A 209 -0.12 2.45 -22.15
C ASN A 209 -1.51 2.89 -22.65
N GLU A 210 -2.61 2.47 -22.01
CA GLU A 210 -3.95 2.90 -22.41
C GLU A 210 -4.21 4.40 -22.19
N ARG A 211 -3.41 5.06 -21.34
CA ARG A 211 -3.47 6.51 -21.13
C ARG A 211 -2.08 7.11 -21.03
N PRO A 212 -1.87 8.36 -21.53
CA PRO A 212 -0.63 9.09 -21.31
C PRO A 212 -0.34 9.18 -19.81
N TYR A 213 0.82 8.67 -19.42
CA TYR A 213 1.22 8.60 -18.02
C TYR A 213 2.62 9.17 -17.87
N GLN A 214 2.71 10.38 -17.31
CA GLN A 214 3.99 11.01 -16.99
C GLN A 214 4.61 10.24 -15.83
N THR A 215 5.83 9.74 -16.03
CA THR A 215 6.51 8.90 -15.05
C THR A 215 7.99 9.21 -14.97
N SER A 216 8.54 9.04 -13.77
CA SER A 216 9.98 9.07 -13.50
C SER A 216 10.62 7.69 -13.67
N ALA A 217 9.83 6.64 -13.94
CA ALA A 217 10.35 5.32 -14.28
C ALA A 217 11.07 5.36 -15.63
N VAL A 218 12.15 4.59 -15.75
CA VAL A 218 12.99 4.55 -16.96
C VAL A 218 12.57 3.44 -17.92
N ILE A 219 11.88 2.41 -17.41
CA ILE A 219 11.35 1.29 -18.19
C ILE A 219 9.85 1.13 -17.93
N ARG A 220 9.12 0.63 -18.92
CA ARG A 220 7.72 0.21 -18.79
C ARG A 220 7.57 -1.29 -19.04
N ILE A 221 6.77 -1.95 -18.20
CA ILE A 221 6.32 -3.34 -18.35
C ILE A 221 4.80 -3.34 -18.50
N ARG A 222 4.27 -4.14 -19.43
CA ARG A 222 2.87 -4.01 -19.85
C ARG A 222 1.83 -4.55 -18.87
N SER A 223 2.20 -5.51 -18.02
CA SER A 223 1.25 -6.16 -17.12
C SER A 223 1.93 -6.97 -16.02
N VAL A 224 1.15 -7.34 -15.01
CA VAL A 224 1.53 -8.28 -13.92
C VAL A 224 2.17 -9.56 -14.46
N ARG A 225 1.67 -10.10 -15.59
CA ARG A 225 2.25 -11.28 -16.24
C ARG A 225 3.71 -11.04 -16.67
N HIS A 226 3.98 -9.88 -17.26
CA HIS A 226 5.32 -9.53 -17.71
C HIS A 226 6.24 -9.16 -16.53
N VAL A 227 5.69 -8.60 -15.44
CA VAL A 227 6.43 -8.43 -14.17
C VAL A 227 6.91 -9.79 -13.69
N ARG A 228 6.03 -10.79 -13.67
CA ARG A 228 6.39 -12.15 -13.27
C ARG A 228 7.52 -12.74 -14.11
N GLN A 229 7.47 -12.57 -15.44
CA GLN A 229 8.52 -13.03 -16.35
C GLN A 229 9.86 -12.34 -16.09
N PHE A 230 9.84 -11.04 -15.85
CA PHE A 230 11.03 -10.28 -15.48
C PHE A 230 11.63 -10.78 -14.15
N LEU A 231 10.78 -11.00 -13.14
CA LEU A 231 11.22 -11.54 -11.85
C LEU A 231 11.72 -12.99 -11.94
N GLN A 232 11.14 -13.81 -12.82
CA GLN A 232 11.63 -15.15 -13.14
C GLN A 232 13.04 -15.09 -13.72
N TYR A 233 13.27 -14.21 -14.69
CA TYR A 233 14.60 -14.02 -15.27
C TYR A 233 15.64 -13.63 -14.21
N LEU A 234 15.29 -12.72 -13.30
CA LEU A 234 16.17 -12.35 -12.17
C LEU A 234 16.40 -13.50 -11.19
N ALA A 235 15.41 -14.37 -10.99
CA ALA A 235 15.55 -15.49 -10.06
C ALA A 235 16.49 -16.59 -10.59
N TYR A 236 16.48 -16.85 -11.91
CA TYR A 236 17.12 -18.03 -12.50
C TYR A 236 18.37 -17.77 -13.35
N THR A 237 18.63 -16.53 -13.78
CA THR A 237 19.64 -16.27 -14.82
C THR A 237 20.75 -15.32 -14.38
N VAL A 238 20.45 -14.37 -13.50
CA VAL A 238 21.44 -13.49 -12.84
C VAL A 238 21.87 -14.17 -11.54
#